data_AF-A0A3E0VF78-F1
#
_entry.id   AF-A0A3E0VF78-F1
#
_cell.length_a   1.000
_cell.length_b   1.000
_cell.length_c   1.000
_cell.angle_alpha   90.00
_cell.angle_beta   90.00
_cell.angle_gamma   90.00
#
_symmetry.space_group_name_H-M   'P 1'
#
loop_
_entity.id
_entity.type
_entity.pdbx_description
1 polymer ?
#
loop_
_entity_poly.entity_id
_entity_poly.type
_entity_poly.pdbx_seq_one_letter_code
_entity_poly.pdbx_strand_id
1 'polypeptide(L)'
;MDDAHSAAPAWLGDPNLLAAFWRYERALMTNDVAELDELFARGGTTVRSEAGSALVGHDAIASFRAARPPVPLRHLRRVHLRPISADAAVIIAETIRGDRGTGVQTQLWQRVEGLWEVTVAHVSTVPGLQFSAPKLTAAEERAIWATPEARRPLVESVAHPDAVAHPDAVAHPDAQAHPDGTGRVGSLAGVRVAVKDLFAIAGERIGAGNPTFLAGKSAETTTSPAVAALLAEGAEITGLAQTDELAFSIAGTNVHYGTPPNPAAPGRIPGGSTSGPASAVALGLADLGLGTDTAGSIRVPGSYTGLFGLRTTHDAVSREGLVPLAPSFDTVGLLARDLPTLAAGARAILSTGSTAPGNSADAARSDSAAPPAAISTLIVDPSLVALADADTQASFEAGLRALSLASGTPVVQTSSAIDPAELEVWFDAFRLVQQFEAWVSDRSFVEANPGALDPAISERFRVASGLTDNQALDARLVLARATVRLEQLVPPGSALALPSTSGPAPERDASPAEIDRVRGATLRLTCLASLSGLPALTLPFGRVGTLPVGLCLIGARGADQALIGLATPRA
;
A
#
# COMPACT_ATOMS: atom_id res chain seq x y z
N MET A 1 -14.14 -42.79 -34.01
CA MET A 1 -12.88 -42.56 -33.27
C MET A 1 -11.99 -41.79 -34.23
N ASP A 2 -12.09 -40.47 -34.20
CA ASP A 2 -11.15 -39.58 -34.88
C ASP A 2 -10.50 -38.75 -33.78
N ASP A 3 -9.22 -38.99 -33.56
CA ASP A 3 -8.36 -38.28 -32.62
C ASP A 3 -8.12 -36.86 -33.12
N ALA A 4 -8.97 -35.93 -32.67
CA ALA A 4 -8.68 -34.51 -32.71
C ALA A 4 -7.67 -34.19 -31.60
N HIS A 5 -6.39 -34.43 -31.85
CA HIS A 5 -5.33 -33.77 -31.10
C HIS A 5 -5.50 -32.25 -31.27
N SER A 6 -5.96 -31.62 -30.19
CA SER A 6 -5.99 -30.18 -29.97
C SER A 6 -4.68 -29.53 -30.44
N ALA A 7 -4.69 -28.94 -31.64
CA ALA A 7 -3.59 -28.11 -32.10
C ALA A 7 -3.59 -26.84 -31.26
N ALA A 8 -2.48 -26.60 -30.55
CA ALA A 8 -2.28 -25.37 -29.80
C ALA A 8 -2.57 -24.16 -30.70
N PRO A 9 -3.25 -23.10 -30.19
CA PRO A 9 -3.64 -21.99 -31.04
C PRO A 9 -2.41 -21.33 -31.69
N ALA A 10 -2.54 -20.93 -32.96
CA ALA A 10 -1.43 -20.52 -33.84
C ALA A 10 -0.55 -19.38 -33.30
N TRP A 11 -1.00 -18.64 -32.28
CA TRP A 11 -0.23 -17.60 -31.61
C TRP A 11 0.81 -18.13 -30.60
N LEU A 12 0.75 -19.41 -30.19
CA LEU A 12 1.78 -20.02 -29.33
C LEU A 12 3.10 -20.33 -30.07
N GLY A 13 3.14 -20.26 -31.40
CA GLY A 13 4.33 -20.61 -32.18
C GLY A 13 4.59 -22.12 -32.26
N ASP A 14 5.78 -22.52 -32.72
CA ASP A 14 6.19 -23.92 -32.82
C ASP A 14 6.30 -24.56 -31.41
N PRO A 15 5.56 -25.64 -31.10
CA PRO A 15 5.63 -26.32 -29.81
C PRO A 15 7.04 -26.78 -29.44
N ASN A 16 7.87 -27.14 -30.42
CA ASN A 16 9.25 -27.57 -30.17
C ASN A 16 10.14 -26.39 -29.74
N LEU A 17 9.87 -25.20 -30.25
CA LEU A 17 10.55 -23.97 -29.84
C LEU A 17 10.20 -23.62 -28.39
N LEU A 18 8.91 -23.67 -28.04
CA LEU A 18 8.48 -23.43 -26.66
C LEU A 18 9.06 -24.47 -25.70
N ALA A 19 9.09 -25.75 -26.09
CA ALA A 19 9.70 -26.80 -25.30
C ALA A 19 11.20 -26.53 -25.06
N ALA A 20 11.94 -26.08 -26.09
CA ALA A 20 13.34 -25.69 -25.96
C ALA A 20 13.53 -24.47 -25.05
N PHE A 21 12.66 -23.46 -25.14
CA PHE A 21 12.67 -22.31 -24.23
C PHE A 21 12.41 -22.72 -22.77
N TRP A 22 11.41 -23.56 -22.51
CA TRP A 22 11.14 -24.03 -21.14
C TRP A 22 12.25 -24.93 -20.60
N ARG A 23 12.91 -25.69 -21.47
CA ARG A 23 14.13 -26.43 -21.14
C ARG A 23 15.25 -25.47 -20.72
N TYR A 24 15.47 -24.40 -21.48
CA TYR A 24 16.41 -23.34 -21.13
C TYR A 24 16.12 -22.72 -19.76
N GLU A 25 14.87 -22.34 -19.50
CA GLU A 25 14.49 -21.68 -18.25
C GLU A 25 14.63 -22.62 -17.04
N ARG A 26 14.27 -23.90 -17.18
CA ARG A 26 14.51 -24.89 -16.13
C ARG A 26 15.99 -25.05 -15.84
N ALA A 27 16.81 -25.27 -16.88
CA ALA A 27 18.26 -25.41 -16.76
C ALA A 27 18.88 -24.18 -16.08
N LEU A 28 18.38 -22.98 -16.39
CA LEU A 28 18.84 -21.77 -15.72
C LEU A 28 18.47 -21.73 -14.23
N MET A 29 17.27 -22.19 -13.85
CA MET A 29 16.80 -22.19 -12.46
C MET A 29 17.43 -23.29 -11.61
N THR A 30 17.78 -24.43 -12.21
CA THR A 30 18.49 -25.53 -11.54
C THR A 30 20.01 -25.38 -11.62
N ASN A 31 20.50 -24.33 -12.28
CA ASN A 31 21.92 -24.10 -12.57
C ASN A 31 22.58 -25.28 -13.32
N ASP A 32 21.85 -25.91 -14.25
CA ASP A 32 22.35 -26.96 -15.13
C ASP A 32 23.14 -26.33 -16.29
N VAL A 33 24.45 -26.17 -16.09
CA VAL A 33 25.34 -25.53 -17.05
C VAL A 33 25.49 -26.35 -18.33
N ALA A 34 25.44 -27.68 -18.24
CA ALA A 34 25.59 -28.56 -19.41
C ALA A 34 24.38 -28.45 -20.34
N GLU A 35 23.17 -28.45 -19.79
CA GLU A 35 21.94 -28.28 -20.57
C GLU A 35 21.84 -26.87 -21.19
N LEU A 36 22.32 -25.83 -20.47
CA LEU A 36 22.41 -24.48 -21.02
C LEU A 36 23.41 -24.36 -22.18
N ASP A 37 24.49 -25.13 -22.14
CA ASP A 37 25.52 -25.14 -23.19
C ASP A 37 25.00 -25.81 -24.47
N GLU A 38 24.34 -26.97 -24.33
CA GLU A 38 23.69 -27.68 -25.44
C GLU A 38 22.65 -26.84 -26.18
N LEU A 39 21.99 -25.91 -25.50
CA LEU A 39 20.95 -25.07 -26.08
C LEU A 39 21.51 -23.88 -26.89
N PHE A 40 22.82 -23.62 -26.85
CA PHE A 40 23.46 -22.58 -27.66
C PHE A 40 24.08 -23.18 -28.91
N ALA A 41 23.81 -22.55 -30.06
CA ALA A 41 24.32 -23.05 -31.33
C ALA A 41 25.85 -23.13 -31.35
N ARG A 42 26.36 -24.23 -31.88
CA ARG A 42 27.80 -24.43 -32.05
C ARG A 42 28.32 -23.59 -33.21
N GLY A 43 29.37 -22.80 -32.97
CA GLY A 43 30.02 -22.03 -34.04
C GLY A 43 30.58 -20.69 -33.58
N GLY A 44 31.40 -20.10 -34.44
CA GLY A 44 32.09 -18.81 -34.19
C GLY A 44 31.20 -17.57 -34.32
N THR A 45 29.93 -17.73 -34.71
CA THR A 45 29.00 -16.62 -34.94
C THR A 45 27.93 -16.46 -33.86
N THR A 46 27.88 -17.38 -32.90
CA THR A 46 26.91 -17.33 -31.78
C THR A 46 27.29 -16.18 -30.85
N VAL A 47 26.31 -15.34 -30.49
CA VAL A 47 26.56 -14.13 -29.69
C VAL A 47 25.77 -14.15 -28.39
N ARG A 48 26.42 -13.81 -27.29
CA ARG A 48 25.75 -13.49 -26.03
C ARG A 48 26.24 -12.15 -25.51
N SER A 49 25.33 -11.28 -25.11
CA SER A 49 25.67 -9.99 -24.52
C SER A 49 25.02 -9.77 -23.15
N GLU A 50 25.74 -9.08 -22.28
CA GLU A 50 25.26 -8.56 -21.00
C GLU A 50 26.13 -7.38 -20.53
N ALA A 51 25.54 -6.46 -19.77
CA ALA A 51 26.23 -5.36 -19.06
C ALA A 51 27.25 -4.56 -19.91
N GLY A 52 26.94 -4.33 -21.19
CA GLY A 52 27.80 -3.55 -22.11
C GLY A 52 28.94 -4.33 -22.78
N SER A 53 28.97 -5.65 -22.64
CA SER A 53 29.94 -6.53 -23.31
C SER A 53 29.25 -7.61 -24.15
N ALA A 54 29.92 -8.10 -25.19
CA ALA A 54 29.45 -9.19 -26.05
C ALA A 54 30.53 -10.28 -26.16
N LEU A 55 30.13 -11.52 -25.92
CA LEU A 55 30.89 -12.74 -26.17
C LEU A 55 30.49 -13.27 -27.53
N VAL A 56 31.48 -13.64 -28.33
CA VAL A 56 31.29 -14.18 -29.68
C VAL A 56 31.96 -15.54 -29.76
N GLY A 57 31.21 -16.54 -30.24
CA GLY A 57 31.63 -17.93 -30.32
C GLY A 57 31.12 -18.78 -29.15
N HIS A 58 30.69 -19.99 -29.46
CA HIS A 58 30.17 -20.97 -28.48
C HIS A 58 31.14 -21.21 -27.32
N ASP A 59 32.42 -21.50 -27.59
CA ASP A 59 33.43 -21.80 -26.56
C ASP A 59 33.62 -20.66 -25.54
N ALA A 60 33.53 -19.41 -26.00
CA ALA A 60 33.62 -18.23 -25.13
C ALA A 60 32.40 -18.11 -24.20
N ILE A 61 31.20 -18.42 -24.73
CA ILE A 61 29.95 -18.42 -23.97
C ILE A 61 29.93 -19.57 -22.95
N ALA A 62 30.37 -20.76 -23.35
CA ALA A 62 30.49 -21.95 -22.50
C ALA A 62 31.43 -21.68 -21.31
N SER A 63 32.64 -21.18 -21.61
CA SER A 63 33.63 -20.81 -20.59
C SER A 63 33.10 -19.76 -19.62
N PHE A 64 32.39 -18.74 -20.12
CA PHE A 64 31.77 -17.72 -19.29
C PHE A 64 30.67 -18.29 -18.38
N ARG A 65 29.83 -19.21 -18.87
CA ARG A 65 28.76 -19.84 -18.07
C ARG A 65 29.35 -20.71 -16.96
N ALA A 66 30.37 -21.51 -17.26
CA ALA A 66 31.02 -22.38 -16.29
C ALA A 66 31.68 -21.60 -15.14
N ALA A 67 32.16 -20.38 -15.40
CA ALA A 67 32.85 -19.55 -14.40
C ALA A 67 31.93 -18.69 -13.54
N ARG A 68 30.64 -18.55 -13.87
CA ARG A 68 29.74 -17.61 -13.20
C ARG A 68 29.00 -18.25 -12.01
N PRO A 69 28.75 -17.51 -10.91
CA PRO A 69 27.84 -17.98 -9.87
C PRO A 69 26.41 -18.25 -10.39
N PRO A 70 25.63 -19.10 -9.70
CA PRO A 70 24.23 -19.36 -10.03
C PRO A 70 23.42 -18.08 -10.19
N VAL A 71 22.47 -18.09 -11.12
CA VAL A 71 21.54 -16.97 -11.30
C VAL A 71 20.60 -16.89 -10.09
N PRO A 72 20.31 -15.68 -9.56
CA PRO A 72 19.32 -15.53 -8.49
C PRO A 72 17.96 -16.13 -8.87
N LEU A 73 17.25 -16.66 -7.88
CA LEU A 73 15.86 -17.10 -8.06
C LEU A 73 15.04 -16.00 -8.73
N ARG A 74 14.28 -16.38 -9.76
CA ARG A 74 13.44 -15.47 -10.52
C ARG A 74 12.15 -16.17 -10.95
N HIS A 75 11.13 -15.37 -11.20
CA HIS A 75 9.87 -15.82 -11.79
C HIS A 75 9.67 -15.12 -13.13
N LEU A 76 9.18 -15.87 -14.12
CA LEU A 76 8.78 -15.31 -15.41
C LEU A 76 7.49 -14.53 -15.22
N ARG A 77 7.55 -13.25 -15.59
CA ARG A 77 6.40 -12.35 -15.58
C ARG A 77 5.67 -12.37 -16.91
N ARG A 78 6.43 -12.40 -18.01
CA ARG A 78 5.89 -12.33 -19.38
C ARG A 78 6.84 -12.97 -20.37
N VAL A 79 6.28 -13.61 -21.40
CA VAL A 79 7.04 -14.15 -22.52
C VAL A 79 6.40 -13.66 -23.82
N HIS A 80 7.19 -13.01 -24.67
CA HIS A 80 6.77 -12.55 -25.99
C HIS A 80 7.49 -13.38 -27.03
N LEU A 81 6.73 -14.07 -27.89
CA LEU A 81 7.27 -14.86 -28.99
C LEU A 81 6.93 -14.17 -30.32
N ARG A 82 7.96 -13.92 -31.14
CA ARG A 82 7.82 -13.34 -32.47
C ARG A 82 8.50 -14.27 -33.50
N PRO A 83 7.72 -15.03 -34.29
CA PRO A 83 8.28 -15.78 -35.41
C PRO A 83 8.86 -14.82 -36.45
N ILE A 84 10.05 -15.12 -36.97
CA ILE A 84 10.71 -14.35 -38.05
C ILE A 84 10.62 -15.11 -39.37
N SER A 85 10.84 -16.43 -39.32
CA SER A 85 10.67 -17.37 -40.44
C SER A 85 10.27 -18.76 -39.91
N ALA A 86 10.17 -19.76 -40.78
CA ALA A 86 9.92 -21.15 -40.39
C ALA A 86 11.03 -21.74 -39.49
N ASP A 87 12.23 -21.17 -39.57
CA ASP A 87 13.45 -21.67 -38.90
C ASP A 87 14.10 -20.60 -38.00
N ALA A 88 13.42 -19.48 -37.72
CA ALA A 88 13.92 -18.43 -36.86
C ALA A 88 12.81 -17.74 -36.07
N ALA A 89 13.03 -17.50 -34.79
CA ALA A 89 12.09 -16.78 -33.91
C ALA A 89 12.83 -16.00 -32.82
N VAL A 90 12.23 -14.89 -32.39
CA VAL A 90 12.70 -14.11 -31.24
C VAL A 90 11.80 -14.40 -30.04
N ILE A 91 12.40 -14.67 -28.89
CA ILE A 91 11.70 -14.75 -27.60
C ILE A 91 12.25 -13.66 -26.69
N ILE A 92 11.34 -12.86 -26.10
CA ILE A 92 11.65 -11.88 -25.05
C ILE A 92 10.96 -12.33 -23.77
N ALA A 93 11.75 -12.65 -22.75
CA ALA A 93 11.27 -13.03 -21.42
C ALA A 93 11.52 -11.90 -20.41
N GLU A 94 10.46 -11.48 -19.74
CA GLU A 94 10.50 -10.53 -18.62
C GLU A 94 10.45 -11.33 -17.31
N THR A 95 11.31 -10.98 -16.35
CA THR A 95 11.44 -11.70 -15.07
C THR A 95 11.45 -10.76 -13.88
N ILE A 96 10.98 -11.26 -12.74
CA ILE A 96 11.13 -10.64 -11.42
C ILE A 96 12.09 -11.51 -10.61
N ARG A 97 13.14 -10.91 -10.05
CA ARG A 97 14.18 -11.58 -9.24
C ARG A 97 13.84 -11.53 -7.75
N GLY A 98 14.44 -12.42 -6.97
CA GLY A 98 14.27 -12.47 -5.51
C GLY A 98 14.69 -11.19 -4.77
N ASP A 99 15.57 -10.37 -5.36
CA ASP A 99 15.96 -9.04 -4.85
C ASP A 99 15.02 -7.90 -5.30
N ARG A 100 13.84 -8.25 -5.85
CA ARG A 100 12.87 -7.33 -6.45
C ARG A 100 13.39 -6.58 -7.69
N GLY A 101 14.52 -7.01 -8.25
CA GLY A 101 15.00 -6.53 -9.55
C GLY A 101 14.19 -7.09 -10.70
N THR A 102 14.24 -6.40 -11.83
CA THR A 102 13.63 -6.88 -13.08
C THR A 102 14.73 -7.35 -14.03
N GLY A 103 14.42 -8.37 -14.82
CA GLY A 103 15.29 -8.88 -15.87
C GLY A 103 14.57 -8.95 -17.20
N VAL A 104 15.28 -8.64 -18.28
CA VAL A 104 14.83 -8.86 -19.65
C VAL A 104 15.86 -9.76 -20.33
N GLN A 105 15.38 -10.86 -20.91
CA GLN A 105 16.17 -11.78 -21.71
C GLN A 105 15.59 -11.83 -23.12
N THR A 106 16.38 -11.41 -24.10
CA THR A 106 16.02 -11.50 -25.52
C THR A 106 16.87 -12.57 -26.18
N GLN A 107 16.24 -13.54 -26.84
CA GLN A 107 16.93 -14.62 -27.54
C GLN A 107 16.44 -14.74 -28.98
N LEU A 108 17.37 -14.84 -29.93
CA LEU A 108 17.10 -15.35 -31.27
C LEU A 108 17.35 -16.86 -31.25
N TRP A 109 16.30 -17.61 -31.57
CA TRP A 109 16.32 -19.04 -31.74
C TRP A 109 16.33 -19.36 -33.23
N GLN A 110 17.19 -20.26 -33.67
CA GLN A 110 17.25 -20.75 -35.05
C GLN A 110 17.26 -22.27 -35.08
N ARG A 111 16.68 -22.85 -36.13
CA ARG A 111 16.71 -24.29 -36.33
C ARG A 111 18.05 -24.69 -36.97
N VAL A 112 18.87 -25.41 -36.22
CA VAL A 112 20.16 -25.97 -36.64
C VAL A 112 20.05 -27.49 -36.60
N GLU A 113 20.27 -28.15 -37.73
CA GLU A 113 20.15 -29.62 -37.85
C GLU A 113 18.81 -30.20 -37.32
N GLY A 114 17.73 -29.41 -37.42
CA GLY A 114 16.39 -29.81 -36.97
C GLY A 114 16.05 -29.45 -35.51
N LEU A 115 17.01 -28.94 -34.72
CA LEU A 115 16.82 -28.53 -33.33
C LEU A 115 16.79 -27.01 -33.18
N TRP A 116 16.01 -26.51 -32.23
CA TRP A 116 16.00 -25.08 -31.90
C TRP A 116 17.15 -24.75 -30.94
N GLU A 117 18.06 -23.91 -31.42
CA GLU A 117 19.23 -23.47 -30.67
C GLU A 117 19.27 -21.93 -30.58
N VAL A 118 19.83 -21.41 -29.49
CA VAL A 118 20.04 -19.98 -29.30
C VAL A 118 21.28 -19.55 -30.09
N THR A 119 21.09 -18.64 -31.05
CA THR A 119 22.20 -18.07 -31.84
C THR A 119 22.56 -16.65 -31.40
N VAL A 120 21.60 -15.91 -30.82
CA VAL A 120 21.84 -14.60 -30.19
C VAL A 120 21.12 -14.56 -28.85
N ALA A 121 21.81 -14.10 -27.80
CA ALA A 121 21.22 -13.80 -26.51
C ALA A 121 21.63 -12.42 -26.01
N HIS A 122 20.68 -11.66 -25.48
CA HIS A 122 20.91 -10.44 -24.74
C HIS A 122 20.24 -10.55 -23.38
N VAL A 123 20.98 -10.26 -22.32
CA VAL A 123 20.47 -10.23 -20.96
C VAL A 123 20.69 -8.84 -20.38
N SER A 124 19.61 -8.21 -19.95
CA SER A 124 19.61 -6.96 -19.22
C SER A 124 18.97 -7.18 -17.86
N THR A 125 19.57 -6.63 -16.81
CA THR A 125 18.98 -6.65 -15.48
C THR A 125 18.98 -5.25 -14.91
N VAL A 126 17.84 -4.84 -14.38
CA VAL A 126 17.73 -3.68 -13.50
C VAL A 126 17.73 -4.26 -12.09
N PRO A 127 18.74 -3.96 -11.26
CA PRO A 127 18.71 -4.32 -9.85
C PRO A 127 17.38 -3.88 -9.24
N GLY A 128 16.88 -4.62 -8.25
CA GLY A 128 15.81 -4.07 -7.42
C GLY A 128 16.32 -2.76 -6.85
N LEU A 129 15.43 -1.83 -6.54
CA LEU A 129 15.78 -0.70 -5.68
C LEU A 129 16.24 -1.28 -4.33
N GLN A 130 17.51 -1.68 -4.26
CA GLN A 130 18.25 -1.80 -3.02
C GLN A 130 18.45 -0.36 -2.58
N PHE A 131 17.45 0.17 -1.86
CA PHE A 131 17.72 1.28 -0.97
C PHE A 131 18.73 0.73 0.03
N SER A 132 20.03 0.97 -0.19
CA SER A 132 20.87 1.24 0.97
C SER A 132 20.13 2.36 1.70
N ALA A 133 19.59 2.07 2.88
CA ALA A 133 18.82 3.04 3.67
C ALA A 133 19.54 4.39 3.55
N PRO A 134 18.88 5.41 2.95
CA PRO A 134 19.57 6.66 2.66
C PRO A 134 20.21 7.16 3.95
N LYS A 135 21.42 7.74 3.84
CA LYS A 135 22.09 8.31 5.01
C LYS A 135 21.29 9.53 5.46
N LEU A 136 20.30 9.30 6.32
CA LEU A 136 19.45 10.33 6.88
C LEU A 136 20.29 11.26 7.75
N THR A 137 19.97 12.55 7.67
CA THR A 137 20.41 13.50 8.68
C THR A 137 19.71 13.21 10.01
N ALA A 138 20.31 13.61 11.14
CA ALA A 138 19.65 13.46 12.44
C ALA A 138 18.31 14.19 12.53
N ALA A 139 18.12 15.26 11.74
CA ALA A 139 16.84 15.97 11.65
C ALA A 139 15.77 15.13 10.93
N GLU A 140 16.13 14.46 9.84
CA GLU A 140 15.21 13.56 9.13
C GLU A 140 14.88 12.32 9.97
N GLU A 141 15.86 11.76 10.69
CA GLU A 141 15.60 10.65 11.62
C GLU A 141 14.61 11.04 12.71
N ARG A 142 14.78 12.20 13.35
CA ARG A 142 13.83 12.71 14.35
C ARG A 142 12.46 13.03 13.77
N ALA A 143 12.40 13.48 12.52
CA ALA A 143 11.14 13.74 11.85
C ALA A 143 10.40 12.44 11.51
N ILE A 144 11.11 11.34 11.23
CA ILE A 144 10.49 10.04 10.93
C ILE A 144 10.12 9.28 12.21
N TRP A 145 11.05 9.20 13.18
CA TRP A 145 10.97 8.31 14.33
C TRP A 145 10.77 9.09 15.63
N ALA A 146 9.78 8.68 16.44
CA ALA A 146 9.60 9.14 17.81
C ALA A 146 10.59 8.48 18.78
N THR A 147 11.12 7.31 18.41
CA THR A 147 12.13 6.53 19.15
C THR A 147 13.44 6.42 18.34
N PRO A 148 14.20 7.53 18.17
CA PRO A 148 15.32 7.57 17.21
C PRO A 148 16.58 6.78 17.65
N GLU A 149 16.71 6.38 18.92
CA GLU A 149 18.01 6.02 19.51
C GLU A 149 18.42 4.54 19.39
N ALA A 150 17.58 3.65 18.86
CA ALA A 150 17.97 2.27 18.62
C ALA A 150 17.47 1.82 17.25
N ARG A 151 18.36 1.70 16.26
CA ARG A 151 18.08 0.98 15.00
C ARG A 151 17.95 -0.54 15.20
N ARG A 152 17.61 -0.97 16.41
CA ARG A 152 17.15 -2.32 16.74
C ARG A 152 15.62 -2.26 16.77
N PRO A 153 14.92 -3.29 16.29
CA PRO A 153 13.47 -3.30 16.41
C PRO A 153 13.07 -3.12 17.88
N LEU A 154 12.07 -2.25 18.12
CA LEU A 154 11.46 -2.08 19.44
C LEU A 154 10.89 -3.40 19.96
N VAL A 155 10.37 -4.22 19.05
CA VAL A 155 9.90 -5.58 19.34
C VAL A 155 10.41 -6.51 18.24
N GLU A 156 11.26 -7.47 18.61
CA GLU A 156 11.78 -8.51 17.72
C GLU A 156 10.68 -9.53 17.36
N SER A 157 10.82 -10.16 16.18
CA SER A 157 9.98 -11.27 15.75
C SER A 157 10.22 -12.46 16.68
N VAL A 158 9.16 -12.99 17.29
CA VAL A 158 9.27 -14.15 18.18
C VAL A 158 9.39 -15.41 17.32
N ALA A 159 10.48 -16.16 17.47
CA ALA A 159 10.54 -17.55 17.01
C ALA A 159 9.65 -18.40 17.94
N HIS A 160 8.52 -18.93 17.47
CA HIS A 160 7.57 -19.68 18.33
C HIS A 160 7.88 -21.18 18.39
N PRO A 161 7.50 -21.92 19.48
CA PRO A 161 6.19 -21.89 20.14
C PRO A 161 6.22 -21.79 21.69
N ASP A 162 5.27 -21.06 22.30
CA ASP A 162 4.73 -21.23 23.69
C ASP A 162 4.25 -19.93 24.36
N ALA A 163 4.47 -18.75 23.76
CA ALA A 163 4.24 -17.47 24.43
C ALA A 163 3.11 -16.60 23.84
N VAL A 164 1.96 -17.17 23.45
CA VAL A 164 0.60 -16.56 23.62
C VAL A 164 -0.42 -17.70 23.53
N ALA A 165 -0.71 -18.36 24.65
CA ALA A 165 -1.85 -19.28 24.71
C ALA A 165 -3.15 -18.45 24.83
N HIS A 166 -3.74 -18.07 23.70
CA HIS A 166 -5.18 -17.80 23.65
C HIS A 166 -5.90 -19.17 23.56
N PRO A 167 -6.86 -19.49 24.45
CA PRO A 167 -7.47 -20.82 24.51
C PRO A 167 -8.22 -21.27 23.24
N ASP A 168 -8.48 -20.36 22.30
CA ASP A 168 -9.33 -20.61 21.12
C ASP A 168 -8.62 -20.35 19.77
N ALA A 169 -7.29 -20.27 19.73
CA ALA A 169 -6.55 -20.11 18.48
C ALA A 169 -6.64 -21.39 17.62
N VAL A 170 -7.54 -21.40 16.65
CA VAL A 170 -7.65 -22.46 15.63
C VAL A 170 -6.33 -22.47 14.84
N ALA A 171 -5.62 -23.59 14.88
CA ALA A 171 -4.39 -23.78 14.12
C ALA A 171 -4.64 -23.57 12.61
N HIS A 172 -3.96 -22.58 12.01
CA HIS A 172 -4.00 -22.36 10.57
C HIS A 172 -3.10 -23.39 9.85
N PRO A 173 -3.63 -24.16 8.88
CA PRO A 173 -2.91 -25.27 8.24
C PRO A 173 -1.76 -24.88 7.30
N ASP A 174 -1.45 -23.59 7.13
CA ASP A 174 -0.45 -23.08 6.17
C ASP A 174 0.78 -22.39 6.82
N ALA A 175 1.09 -22.68 8.09
CA ALA A 175 2.31 -22.18 8.75
C ALA A 175 3.58 -22.83 8.16
N GLN A 176 4.03 -22.39 7.00
CA GLN A 176 5.32 -22.80 6.43
C GLN A 176 6.47 -22.03 7.10
N ALA A 177 7.56 -22.75 7.40
CA ALA A 177 8.80 -22.14 7.86
C ALA A 177 9.37 -21.21 6.79
N HIS A 178 9.88 -20.05 7.22
CA HIS A 178 10.43 -19.06 6.31
C HIS A 178 11.68 -19.59 5.56
N PRO A 179 11.80 -19.38 4.23
CA PRO A 179 12.84 -19.99 3.38
C PRO A 179 14.28 -19.50 3.64
N ASP A 180 14.49 -18.51 4.50
CA ASP A 180 15.83 -18.03 4.89
C ASP A 180 16.45 -18.78 6.08
N GLY A 181 15.76 -19.79 6.63
CA GLY A 181 16.27 -20.63 7.70
C GLY A 181 16.28 -19.96 9.09
N THR A 182 15.63 -18.81 9.25
CA THR A 182 15.60 -18.05 10.52
C THR A 182 14.66 -18.61 11.59
N GLY A 183 13.92 -19.69 11.30
CA GLY A 183 12.94 -20.28 12.23
C GLY A 183 11.69 -19.42 12.48
N ARG A 184 11.53 -18.32 11.74
CA ARG A 184 10.37 -17.41 11.82
C ARG A 184 9.16 -18.04 11.14
N VAL A 185 7.97 -17.83 11.71
CA VAL A 185 6.70 -18.41 11.28
C VAL A 185 5.66 -17.28 11.17
N GLY A 186 4.81 -17.33 10.15
CA GLY A 186 3.73 -16.35 9.93
C GLY A 186 3.87 -15.59 8.61
N SER A 187 2.75 -15.06 8.12
CA SER A 187 2.70 -14.43 6.78
C SER A 187 3.44 -13.09 6.67
N LEU A 188 3.89 -12.55 7.81
CA LEU A 188 4.66 -11.31 7.94
C LEU A 188 6.07 -11.53 8.51
N ALA A 189 6.56 -12.78 8.52
CA ALA A 189 7.93 -13.07 8.95
C ALA A 189 8.95 -12.20 8.21
N GLY A 190 9.78 -11.47 8.97
CA GLY A 190 10.79 -10.55 8.43
C GLY A 190 10.26 -9.22 7.88
N VAL A 191 8.95 -8.97 7.93
CA VAL A 191 8.35 -7.69 7.58
C VAL A 191 8.59 -6.69 8.70
N ARG A 192 9.24 -5.57 8.37
CA ARG A 192 9.51 -4.46 9.30
C ARG A 192 8.34 -3.47 9.31
N VAL A 193 7.84 -3.14 10.48
CA VAL A 193 6.68 -2.27 10.66
C VAL A 193 7.08 -0.95 11.32
N ALA A 194 6.74 0.17 10.67
CA ALA A 194 6.73 1.49 11.30
C ALA A 194 5.33 1.75 11.89
N VAL A 195 5.24 1.91 13.21
CA VAL A 195 3.95 2.11 13.90
C VAL A 195 3.79 3.58 14.21
N LYS A 196 2.70 4.20 13.76
CA LYS A 196 2.37 5.59 14.10
C LYS A 196 2.35 5.78 15.62
N ASP A 197 2.89 6.89 16.10
CA ASP A 197 2.98 7.26 17.52
C ASP A 197 1.61 7.67 18.13
N LEU A 198 0.65 6.76 18.03
CA LEU A 198 -0.70 6.81 18.61
C LEU A 198 -1.14 5.46 19.18
N PHE A 199 -0.42 4.38 18.85
CA PHE A 199 -0.75 3.02 19.26
C PHE A 199 0.04 2.65 20.51
N ALA A 200 -0.65 2.09 21.49
CA ALA A 200 -0.01 1.53 22.67
C ALA A 200 0.88 0.33 22.27
N ILE A 201 2.10 0.34 22.82
CA ILE A 201 3.06 -0.76 22.76
C ILE A 201 3.60 -0.90 24.18
N ALA A 202 3.51 -2.10 24.75
CA ALA A 202 3.94 -2.34 26.12
C ALA A 202 5.41 -1.91 26.32
N GLY A 203 5.66 -1.09 27.35
CA GLY A 203 6.98 -0.54 27.67
C GLY A 203 7.30 0.80 27.00
N GLU A 204 6.55 1.21 25.98
CA GLU A 204 6.75 2.47 25.27
C GLU A 204 5.76 3.55 25.73
N ARG A 205 6.11 4.82 25.52
CA ARG A 205 5.23 5.97 25.77
C ARG A 205 4.68 6.51 24.46
N ILE A 206 3.40 6.88 24.45
CA ILE A 206 2.78 7.51 23.28
C ILE A 206 3.03 9.02 23.31
N GLY A 207 3.64 9.55 22.26
CA GLY A 207 3.94 10.97 22.14
C GLY A 207 2.91 11.79 21.37
N ALA A 208 2.09 11.16 20.51
CA ALA A 208 1.08 11.82 19.69
C ALA A 208 1.63 13.04 18.92
N GLY A 209 2.92 13.01 18.54
CA GLY A 209 3.58 14.12 17.86
C GLY A 209 3.71 15.41 18.69
N ASN A 210 3.60 15.36 20.01
CA ASN A 210 3.77 16.52 20.90
C ASN A 210 4.70 16.20 22.09
N PRO A 211 5.79 16.95 22.32
CA PRO A 211 6.75 16.66 23.39
C PRO A 211 6.17 16.88 24.80
N THR A 212 5.27 17.83 24.99
CA THR A 212 4.58 18.08 26.27
C THR A 212 3.58 16.96 26.59
N PHE A 213 2.87 16.47 25.57
CA PHE A 213 2.01 15.29 25.69
C PHE A 213 2.83 14.09 26.12
N LEU A 214 3.93 13.79 25.41
CA LEU A 214 4.85 12.70 25.74
C LEU A 214 5.40 12.79 27.18
N ALA A 215 5.79 13.99 27.62
CA ALA A 215 6.33 14.20 28.97
C ALA A 215 5.31 13.87 30.08
N GLY A 216 4.01 14.00 29.79
CA GLY A 216 2.92 13.66 30.70
C GLY A 216 2.48 12.19 30.66
N LYS A 217 3.04 11.36 29.76
CA LYS A 217 2.65 9.95 29.61
C LYS A 217 3.59 9.00 30.35
N SER A 218 2.98 7.98 30.96
CA SER A 218 3.68 6.80 31.47
C SER A 218 3.82 5.75 30.37
N ALA A 219 4.74 4.81 30.53
CA ALA A 219 4.86 3.69 29.60
C ALA A 219 3.58 2.86 29.61
N GLU A 220 3.12 2.43 28.44
CA GLU A 220 1.94 1.61 28.27
C GLU A 220 2.19 0.22 28.85
N THR A 221 1.18 -0.38 29.48
CA THR A 221 1.27 -1.72 30.08
C THR A 221 0.90 -2.83 29.11
N THR A 222 0.21 -2.50 28.03
CA THR A 222 -0.29 -3.45 27.03
C THR A 222 0.00 -2.96 25.63
N THR A 223 0.12 -3.90 24.70
CA THR A 223 0.25 -3.61 23.27
C THR A 223 -1.14 -3.62 22.63
N SER A 224 -1.43 -2.62 21.81
CA SER A 224 -2.72 -2.51 21.10
C SER A 224 -2.98 -3.75 20.23
N PRO A 225 -4.25 -4.22 20.11
CA PRO A 225 -4.55 -5.45 19.37
C PRO A 225 -4.10 -5.43 17.91
N ALA A 226 -4.16 -4.27 17.24
CA ALA A 226 -3.68 -4.12 15.87
C ALA A 226 -2.17 -4.39 15.74
N VAL A 227 -1.37 -3.90 16.69
CA VAL A 227 0.09 -4.16 16.72
C VAL A 227 0.36 -5.62 17.10
N ALA A 228 -0.37 -6.14 18.09
CA ALA A 228 -0.24 -7.52 18.54
C ALA A 228 -0.56 -8.53 17.42
N ALA A 229 -1.55 -8.26 16.57
CA ALA A 229 -1.87 -9.12 15.44
C ALA A 229 -0.78 -9.15 14.36
N LEU A 230 -0.12 -8.02 14.10
CA LEU A 230 1.05 -8.00 13.20
C LEU A 230 2.21 -8.80 13.77
N LEU A 231 2.47 -8.66 15.07
CA LEU A 231 3.49 -9.44 15.79
C LEU A 231 3.20 -10.94 15.77
N ALA A 232 1.93 -11.33 15.94
CA ALA A 232 1.50 -12.73 15.91
C ALA A 232 1.74 -13.39 14.54
N GLU A 233 1.75 -12.60 13.45
CA GLU A 233 2.09 -13.04 12.11
C GLU A 233 3.59 -12.96 11.78
N GLY A 234 4.44 -12.71 12.79
CA GLY A 234 5.90 -12.75 12.68
C GLY A 234 6.56 -11.43 12.27
N ALA A 235 5.81 -10.32 12.22
CA ALA A 235 6.36 -9.01 11.91
C ALA A 235 7.30 -8.49 13.01
N GLU A 236 8.17 -7.54 12.66
CA GLU A 236 9.06 -6.83 13.59
C GLU A 236 8.64 -5.37 13.70
N ILE A 237 8.52 -4.83 14.92
CA ILE A 237 8.25 -3.39 15.08
C ILE A 237 9.57 -2.64 15.04
N THR A 238 9.80 -1.89 13.96
CA THR A 238 11.04 -1.13 13.75
C THR A 238 11.12 0.07 14.68
N GLY A 239 9.99 0.72 14.96
CA GLY A 239 9.95 1.96 15.72
C GLY A 239 8.55 2.55 15.81
N LEU A 240 8.35 3.36 16.85
CA LEU A 240 7.28 4.36 16.87
C LEU A 240 7.69 5.52 15.95
N ALA A 241 6.83 5.83 14.99
CA ALA A 241 7.07 6.82 13.95
C ALA A 241 6.17 8.04 14.16
N GLN A 242 6.72 9.22 13.87
CA GLN A 242 6.07 10.49 14.11
C GLN A 242 4.74 10.63 13.35
N THR A 243 3.89 11.48 13.90
CA THR A 243 2.58 11.85 13.35
C THR A 243 2.48 13.39 13.28
N ASP A 244 1.51 13.89 12.50
CA ASP A 244 1.02 15.24 12.77
C ASP A 244 0.56 15.33 14.24
N GLU A 245 0.77 16.49 14.85
CA GLU A 245 0.45 16.74 16.26
C GLU A 245 -1.02 16.38 16.57
N LEU A 246 -1.20 15.49 17.56
CA LEU A 246 -2.49 14.90 17.98
C LEU A 246 -3.30 14.30 16.81
N ALA A 247 -2.60 13.90 15.74
CA ALA A 247 -3.17 13.52 14.46
C ALA A 247 -4.11 14.54 13.79
N PHE A 248 -4.20 15.77 14.31
CA PHE A 248 -5.22 16.72 13.89
C PHE A 248 -4.84 17.53 12.65
N SER A 249 -4.25 16.88 11.64
CA SER A 249 -3.89 17.45 10.34
C SER A 249 -3.78 16.36 9.26
N ILE A 250 -3.58 16.79 8.00
CA ILE A 250 -3.28 15.89 6.87
C ILE A 250 -2.01 16.30 6.10
N ALA A 251 -1.22 17.21 6.65
CA ALA A 251 -0.07 17.78 5.95
C ALA A 251 1.18 16.90 6.07
N GLY A 252 1.35 16.21 7.20
CA GLY A 252 2.60 15.51 7.50
C GLY A 252 3.72 16.45 7.94
N THR A 253 3.37 17.53 8.63
CA THR A 253 4.31 18.54 9.14
C THR A 253 4.15 18.65 10.65
N ASN A 254 5.26 18.73 11.37
CA ASN A 254 5.26 18.86 12.82
C ASN A 254 6.29 19.91 13.25
N VAL A 255 5.89 20.94 13.98
CA VAL A 255 6.79 22.03 14.41
C VAL A 255 7.82 21.60 15.44
N HIS A 256 7.54 20.54 16.20
CA HIS A 256 8.43 20.05 17.25
C HIS A 256 9.51 19.11 16.70
N TYR A 257 9.13 18.26 15.75
CA TYR A 257 9.99 17.18 15.24
C TYR A 257 10.46 17.38 13.79
N GLY A 258 9.87 18.34 13.08
CA GLY A 258 10.14 18.62 11.67
C GLY A 258 9.23 17.85 10.71
N THR A 259 9.51 17.99 9.42
CA THR A 259 8.76 17.34 8.33
C THR A 259 9.53 16.14 7.80
N PRO A 260 8.97 14.92 7.88
CA PRO A 260 9.60 13.74 7.28
C PRO A 260 9.91 13.93 5.78
N PRO A 261 11.01 13.37 5.27
CA PRO A 261 11.34 13.37 3.84
C PRO A 261 10.32 12.60 3.01
N ASN A 262 9.90 13.18 1.88
CA ASN A 262 9.13 12.49 0.85
C ASN A 262 10.05 12.12 -0.32
N PRO A 263 10.56 10.88 -0.42
CA PRO A 263 11.48 10.50 -1.50
C PRO A 263 10.80 10.42 -2.87
N ALA A 264 9.47 10.26 -2.93
CA ALA A 264 8.72 10.23 -4.17
C ALA A 264 8.46 11.64 -4.74
N ALA A 265 8.58 12.67 -3.90
CA ALA A 265 8.43 14.06 -4.25
C ALA A 265 9.39 14.93 -3.41
N PRO A 266 10.70 14.98 -3.74
CA PRO A 266 11.67 15.77 -3.00
C PRO A 266 11.26 17.25 -2.89
N GLY A 267 11.44 17.85 -1.71
CA GLY A 267 11.03 19.24 -1.44
C GLY A 267 9.57 19.41 -1.00
N ARG A 268 8.74 18.36 -1.15
CA ARG A 268 7.31 18.38 -0.87
C ARG A 268 6.97 17.70 0.45
N ILE A 269 5.77 17.98 0.96
CA ILE A 269 5.27 17.34 2.18
C ILE A 269 4.92 15.86 1.91
N PRO A 270 5.09 14.96 2.90
CA PRO A 270 4.73 13.55 2.73
C PRO A 270 3.22 13.31 2.83
N GLY A 271 2.43 14.29 3.31
CA GLY A 271 1.06 14.07 3.73
C GLY A 271 0.99 13.43 5.11
N GLY A 272 -0.19 13.51 5.73
CA GLY A 272 -0.37 13.05 7.11
C GLY A 272 -1.83 12.71 7.40
N SER A 273 -2.17 12.39 8.65
CA SER A 273 -1.30 12.44 9.83
C SER A 273 -0.32 11.26 9.98
N THR A 274 -0.44 10.20 9.19
CA THR A 274 0.48 9.04 9.21
C THR A 274 1.75 9.31 8.41
N SER A 275 2.48 10.39 8.76
CA SER A 275 3.58 10.94 7.96
C SER A 275 4.92 10.22 8.16
N GLY A 276 5.27 9.89 9.41
CA GLY A 276 6.45 9.11 9.77
C GLY A 276 6.43 7.71 9.14
N PRO A 277 5.36 6.90 9.34
CA PRO A 277 5.27 5.59 8.71
C PRO A 277 5.30 5.64 7.18
N ALA A 278 4.61 6.60 6.56
CA ALA A 278 4.64 6.76 5.10
C ALA A 278 6.06 7.02 4.58
N SER A 279 6.79 7.91 5.25
CA SER A 279 8.16 8.25 4.86
C SER A 279 9.13 7.10 5.12
N ALA A 280 8.99 6.39 6.25
CA ALA A 280 9.77 5.20 6.55
C ALA A 280 9.58 4.10 5.51
N VAL A 281 8.33 3.85 5.09
CA VAL A 281 8.03 2.88 4.03
C VAL A 281 8.52 3.37 2.67
N ALA A 282 8.32 4.63 2.31
CA ALA A 282 8.77 5.16 1.03
C ALA A 282 10.31 5.15 0.88
N LEU A 283 11.05 5.31 1.98
CA LEU A 283 12.51 5.27 2.04
C LEU A 283 13.10 3.85 2.16
N GLY A 284 12.27 2.82 2.32
CA GLY A 284 12.73 1.43 2.54
C GLY A 284 13.23 1.13 3.95
N LEU A 285 12.97 2.03 4.92
CA LEU A 285 13.35 1.85 6.33
C LEU A 285 12.40 0.88 7.07
N ALA A 286 11.15 0.81 6.62
CA ALA A 286 10.17 -0.19 7.00
C ALA A 286 9.51 -0.76 5.73
N ASP A 287 8.83 -1.89 5.85
CA ASP A 287 8.13 -2.56 4.74
C ASP A 287 6.61 -2.32 4.79
N LEU A 288 6.09 -2.16 6.01
CA LEU A 288 4.69 -1.85 6.30
C LEU A 288 4.61 -0.64 7.25
N GLY A 289 3.66 0.25 7.03
CA GLY A 289 3.34 1.36 7.93
C GLY A 289 1.97 1.14 8.54
N LEU A 290 1.88 1.09 9.87
CA LEU A 290 0.61 1.06 10.60
C LEU A 290 0.24 2.48 11.03
N GLY A 291 -1.00 2.88 10.79
CA GLY A 291 -1.47 4.20 11.15
C GLY A 291 -2.97 4.30 11.29
N THR A 292 -3.46 5.53 11.27
CA THR A 292 -4.89 5.85 11.37
C THR A 292 -5.30 6.75 10.24
N ASP A 293 -6.55 6.63 9.82
CA ASP A 293 -7.25 7.49 8.87
C ASP A 293 -8.49 8.04 9.59
N THR A 294 -8.54 9.35 9.85
CA THR A 294 -9.74 10.02 10.38
C THR A 294 -10.42 10.82 9.27
N ALA A 295 -9.62 11.56 8.49
CA ALA A 295 -10.07 12.39 7.38
C ALA A 295 -9.24 12.19 6.10
N GLY A 296 -8.58 11.03 5.95
CA GLY A 296 -7.62 10.78 4.86
C GLY A 296 -6.20 10.45 5.33
N SER A 297 -5.97 10.27 6.63
CA SER A 297 -4.63 10.16 7.20
C SER A 297 -3.82 8.92 6.81
N ILE A 298 -4.38 8.00 6.01
CA ILE A 298 -3.66 6.94 5.29
C ILE A 298 -3.65 7.23 3.77
N ARG A 299 -4.79 7.64 3.22
CA ARG A 299 -4.97 7.86 1.77
C ARG A 299 -4.15 9.03 1.22
N VAL A 300 -4.07 10.13 1.97
CA VAL A 300 -3.28 11.32 1.59
C VAL A 300 -1.79 10.99 1.55
N PRO A 301 -1.16 10.47 2.63
CA PRO A 301 0.24 10.08 2.54
C PRO A 301 0.48 8.95 1.54
N GLY A 302 -0.44 8.00 1.38
CA GLY A 302 -0.36 6.97 0.34
C GLY A 302 -0.25 7.57 -1.08
N SER A 303 -1.10 8.56 -1.39
CA SER A 303 -1.06 9.30 -2.65
C SER A 303 0.27 10.06 -2.83
N TYR A 304 0.65 10.86 -1.85
CA TYR A 304 1.80 11.76 -1.93
C TYR A 304 3.16 11.07 -1.91
N THR A 305 3.25 9.89 -1.30
CA THR A 305 4.49 9.10 -1.22
C THR A 305 4.53 7.93 -2.21
N GLY A 306 3.49 7.75 -3.03
CA GLY A 306 3.42 6.70 -4.03
C GLY A 306 3.32 5.29 -3.44
N LEU A 307 2.55 5.14 -2.36
CA LEU A 307 2.32 3.88 -1.66
C LEU A 307 0.90 3.39 -1.84
N PHE A 308 0.69 2.08 -1.70
CA PHE A 308 -0.65 1.56 -1.45
C PHE A 308 -1.09 1.97 -0.05
N GLY A 309 -2.32 2.43 0.10
CA GLY A 309 -2.88 2.85 1.39
C GLY A 309 -4.26 2.28 1.63
N LEU A 310 -4.44 1.47 2.66
CA LEU A 310 -5.73 0.90 3.04
C LEU A 310 -6.26 1.60 4.30
N ARG A 311 -7.38 2.32 4.17
CA ARG A 311 -8.30 2.62 5.27
C ARG A 311 -9.25 1.43 5.38
N THR A 312 -9.29 0.75 6.52
CA THR A 312 -10.22 -0.37 6.68
C THR A 312 -11.66 0.11 6.80
N THR A 313 -12.61 -0.81 6.83
CA THR A 313 -13.96 -0.55 7.35
C THR A 313 -13.83 0.00 8.77
N HIS A 314 -14.55 1.08 9.09
CA HIS A 314 -14.56 1.63 10.44
C HIS A 314 -15.10 0.57 11.42
N ASP A 315 -14.41 0.43 12.55
CA ASP A 315 -14.60 -0.61 13.59
C ASP A 315 -14.33 -2.08 13.19
N ALA A 316 -13.85 -2.36 11.96
CA ALA A 316 -13.41 -3.71 11.59
C ALA A 316 -12.06 -4.14 12.21
N VAL A 317 -11.33 -3.18 12.80
CA VAL A 317 -10.07 -3.40 13.52
C VAL A 317 -10.20 -2.76 14.89
N SER A 318 -9.77 -3.44 15.95
CA SER A 318 -9.84 -2.86 17.30
C SER A 318 -9.03 -1.56 17.40
N ARG A 319 -9.63 -0.57 18.05
CA ARG A 319 -9.02 0.74 18.37
C ARG A 319 -8.57 0.83 19.82
N GLU A 320 -8.60 -0.27 20.57
CA GLU A 320 -8.10 -0.32 21.93
C GLU A 320 -6.61 0.06 21.98
N GLY A 321 -6.24 0.91 22.94
CA GLY A 321 -4.88 1.44 23.06
C GLY A 321 -4.52 2.49 22.02
N LEU A 322 -5.48 3.05 21.28
CA LEU A 322 -5.26 4.17 20.37
C LEU A 322 -5.52 5.51 21.08
N VAL A 323 -4.64 6.49 20.91
CA VAL A 323 -4.94 7.89 21.24
C VAL A 323 -5.99 8.42 20.25
N PRO A 324 -7.19 8.80 20.70
CA PRO A 324 -8.28 9.21 19.82
C PRO A 324 -8.08 10.63 19.27
N LEU A 325 -8.58 10.87 18.06
CA LEU A 325 -8.83 12.21 17.54
C LEU A 325 -10.33 12.45 17.42
N ALA A 326 -11.02 11.64 16.63
CA ALA A 326 -12.48 11.72 16.48
C ALA A 326 -13.01 10.29 16.37
N PRO A 327 -13.37 9.64 17.50
CA PRO A 327 -13.67 8.21 17.54
C PRO A 327 -14.73 7.73 16.53
N SER A 328 -15.67 8.58 16.15
CA SER A 328 -16.68 8.26 15.13
C SER A 328 -16.09 8.06 13.72
N PHE A 329 -14.84 8.49 13.49
CA PHE A 329 -14.18 8.43 12.17
C PHE A 329 -12.79 7.78 12.20
N ASP A 330 -12.14 7.70 13.36
CA ASP A 330 -10.83 7.11 13.54
C ASP A 330 -10.82 5.66 13.07
N THR A 331 -9.96 5.33 12.12
CA THR A 331 -9.92 4.00 11.51
C THR A 331 -8.49 3.55 11.32
N VAL A 332 -8.17 2.35 11.77
CA VAL A 332 -6.83 1.78 11.59
C VAL A 332 -6.59 1.51 10.10
N GLY A 333 -5.36 1.71 9.65
CA GLY A 333 -5.02 1.46 8.26
C GLY A 333 -3.54 1.22 8.04
N LEU A 334 -3.21 0.84 6.81
CA LEU A 334 -1.89 0.35 6.43
C LEU A 334 -1.36 1.07 5.20
N LEU A 335 -0.03 1.18 5.14
CA LEU A 335 0.73 1.68 4.00
C LEU A 335 1.79 0.66 3.60
N ALA A 336 1.93 0.37 2.30
CA ALA A 336 2.96 -0.53 1.79
C ALA A 336 3.43 -0.14 0.39
N ARG A 337 4.65 -0.56 0.01
CA ARG A 337 5.16 -0.40 -1.36
C ARG A 337 4.58 -1.41 -2.35
N ASP A 338 4.05 -2.53 -1.84
CA ASP A 338 3.54 -3.62 -2.66
C ASP A 338 2.26 -4.23 -2.06
N LEU A 339 1.38 -4.70 -2.96
CA LEU A 339 0.10 -5.29 -2.59
C LEU A 339 0.22 -6.56 -1.75
N PRO A 340 1.15 -7.50 -2.00
CA PRO A 340 1.30 -8.69 -1.16
C PRO A 340 1.56 -8.36 0.32
N THR A 341 2.47 -7.41 0.60
CA THR A 341 2.75 -6.96 1.98
C THR A 341 1.53 -6.28 2.59
N LEU A 342 0.85 -5.41 1.84
CA LEU A 342 -0.40 -4.77 2.29
C LEU A 342 -1.48 -5.81 2.61
N ALA A 343 -1.65 -6.81 1.75
CA ALA A 343 -2.67 -7.85 1.88
C ALA A 343 -2.44 -8.73 3.10
N ALA A 344 -1.18 -9.11 3.36
CA ALA A 344 -0.80 -9.86 4.55
C ALA A 344 -1.06 -9.03 5.83
N GLY A 345 -0.62 -7.77 5.85
CA GLY A 345 -0.90 -6.86 6.97
C GLY A 345 -2.40 -6.65 7.20
N ALA A 346 -3.17 -6.49 6.13
CA ALA A 346 -4.62 -6.29 6.21
C ALA A 346 -5.33 -7.51 6.81
N ARG A 347 -4.96 -8.73 6.38
CA ARG A 347 -5.49 -9.97 6.96
C ARG A 347 -5.20 -10.05 8.46
N ALA A 348 -3.98 -9.72 8.87
CA ALA A 348 -3.56 -9.73 10.27
C ALA A 348 -4.40 -8.75 11.11
N ILE A 349 -4.50 -7.48 10.73
CA ILE A 349 -5.22 -6.51 11.57
C ILE A 349 -6.73 -6.71 11.57
N LEU A 350 -7.33 -7.20 10.47
CA LEU A 350 -8.77 -7.48 10.37
C LEU A 350 -9.20 -8.66 11.25
N SER A 351 -8.28 -9.54 11.68
CA SER A 351 -8.61 -10.60 12.64
C SER A 351 -8.88 -10.08 14.06
N THR A 352 -8.60 -8.79 14.32
CA THR A 352 -8.79 -8.15 15.62
C THR A 352 -10.17 -7.50 15.82
N GLY A 353 -11.06 -7.63 14.82
CA GLY A 353 -12.38 -7.01 14.82
C GLY A 353 -13.12 -7.19 16.15
N SER A 354 -13.67 -6.09 16.66
CA SER A 354 -14.25 -6.03 17.99
C SER A 354 -15.66 -6.63 18.00
N THR A 355 -15.93 -7.56 18.92
CA THR A 355 -17.29 -7.97 19.32
C THR A 355 -17.91 -7.00 20.35
N ALA A 356 -17.33 -5.81 20.55
CA ALA A 356 -17.86 -4.82 21.50
C ALA A 356 -19.20 -4.25 21.02
N PRO A 357 -20.14 -3.94 21.94
CA PRO A 357 -21.51 -3.58 21.60
C PRO A 357 -21.60 -2.15 21.05
N GLY A 358 -21.21 -1.96 19.79
CA GLY A 358 -21.79 -0.90 18.96
C GLY A 358 -23.27 -1.19 18.75
N ASN A 359 -24.10 -0.15 18.66
CA ASN A 359 -25.57 -0.19 18.54
C ASN A 359 -26.10 -1.51 17.99
N SER A 360 -27.05 -2.13 18.70
CA SER A 360 -27.68 -3.44 18.43
C SER A 360 -28.21 -3.68 17.01
N ALA A 361 -28.16 -2.68 16.12
CA ALA A 361 -28.43 -2.80 14.69
C ALA A 361 -27.25 -3.36 13.88
N ASP A 362 -25.98 -3.17 14.28
CA ASP A 362 -24.80 -3.60 13.51
C ASP A 362 -24.31 -5.01 13.90
N ALA A 363 -24.44 -5.39 15.17
CA ALA A 363 -24.16 -6.77 15.61
C ALA A 363 -25.07 -7.79 14.91
N ALA A 364 -26.32 -7.41 14.60
CA ALA A 364 -27.26 -8.25 13.86
C ALA A 364 -26.92 -8.42 12.36
N ARG A 365 -25.95 -7.66 11.81
CA ARG A 365 -25.51 -7.76 10.41
C ARG A 365 -24.22 -8.58 10.23
N SER A 366 -23.52 -8.91 11.31
CA SER A 366 -22.21 -9.58 11.27
C SER A 366 -22.32 -11.11 11.16
N ASP A 367 -23.36 -11.73 11.73
CA ASP A 367 -23.41 -13.19 11.92
C ASP A 367 -23.94 -14.00 10.71
N SER A 368 -24.27 -13.35 9.58
CA SER A 368 -24.80 -14.05 8.39
C SER A 368 -24.20 -13.63 7.05
N ALA A 369 -23.08 -12.91 7.02
CA ALA A 369 -22.56 -12.37 5.76
C ALA A 369 -21.89 -13.47 4.92
N ALA A 370 -22.48 -13.78 3.77
CA ALA A 370 -21.78 -14.44 2.67
C ALA A 370 -20.42 -13.75 2.41
N PRO A 371 -19.39 -14.46 1.92
CA PRO A 371 -18.10 -13.84 1.63
C PRO A 371 -18.32 -12.58 0.78
N PRO A 372 -17.65 -11.45 1.12
CA PRO A 372 -17.90 -10.18 0.46
C PRO A 372 -17.74 -10.34 -1.05
N ALA A 373 -18.76 -9.90 -1.79
CA ALA A 373 -18.80 -10.05 -3.24
C ALA A 373 -17.56 -9.39 -3.87
N ALA A 374 -16.90 -10.12 -4.77
CA ALA A 374 -15.81 -9.56 -5.56
C ALA A 374 -16.27 -8.30 -6.31
N ILE A 375 -15.38 -7.31 -6.42
CA ILE A 375 -15.71 -6.06 -7.11
C ILE A 375 -15.84 -6.34 -8.63
N SER A 376 -17.07 -6.22 -9.12
CA SER A 376 -17.44 -6.47 -10.50
C SER A 376 -17.82 -5.19 -11.27
N THR A 377 -17.93 -4.05 -10.59
CA THR A 377 -18.18 -2.75 -11.23
C THR A 377 -17.38 -1.63 -10.55
N LEU A 378 -16.73 -0.78 -11.35
CA LEU A 378 -16.12 0.47 -10.91
C LEU A 378 -17.07 1.63 -11.22
N ILE A 379 -17.43 2.41 -10.21
CA ILE A 379 -18.34 3.55 -10.34
C ILE A 379 -17.52 4.83 -10.36
N VAL A 380 -17.85 5.77 -11.25
CA VAL A 380 -17.24 7.11 -11.28
C VAL A 380 -18.33 8.16 -11.14
N ASP A 381 -18.06 9.14 -10.28
CA ASP A 381 -18.81 10.39 -10.21
C ASP A 381 -17.95 11.54 -10.75
N PRO A 382 -18.29 12.13 -11.91
CA PRO A 382 -17.53 13.23 -12.49
C PRO A 382 -17.44 14.47 -11.58
N SER A 383 -18.43 14.70 -10.70
CA SER A 383 -18.41 15.86 -9.79
C SER A 383 -17.28 15.72 -8.75
N LEU A 384 -16.99 14.50 -8.31
CA LEU A 384 -15.87 14.21 -7.41
C LEU A 384 -14.54 14.31 -8.15
N VAL A 385 -14.44 13.79 -9.38
CA VAL A 385 -13.21 13.90 -10.19
C VAL A 385 -12.86 15.37 -10.42
N ALA A 386 -13.86 16.23 -10.64
CA ALA A 386 -13.69 17.67 -10.86
C ALA A 386 -13.08 18.44 -9.67
N LEU A 387 -13.04 17.85 -8.46
CA LEU A 387 -12.35 18.44 -7.30
C LEU A 387 -10.82 18.39 -7.43
N ALA A 388 -10.29 17.56 -8.33
CA ALA A 388 -8.86 17.49 -8.58
C ALA A 388 -8.40 18.50 -9.64
N ASP A 389 -7.14 18.89 -9.61
CA ASP A 389 -6.50 19.71 -10.64
C ASP A 389 -6.48 18.93 -11.98
N ALA A 390 -6.49 19.64 -13.12
CA ALA A 390 -6.70 19.05 -14.45
C ALA A 390 -5.75 17.88 -14.78
N ASP A 391 -4.45 18.00 -14.47
CA ASP A 391 -3.47 16.94 -14.71
C ASP A 391 -3.72 15.71 -13.83
N THR A 392 -4.21 15.92 -12.61
CA THR A 392 -4.60 14.84 -11.69
C THR A 392 -5.85 14.13 -12.20
N GLN A 393 -6.82 14.86 -12.77
CA GLN A 393 -7.98 14.26 -13.43
C GLN A 393 -7.55 13.36 -14.59
N ALA A 394 -6.70 13.86 -15.49
CA ALA A 394 -6.18 13.09 -16.62
C ALA A 394 -5.41 11.84 -16.16
N SER A 395 -4.58 11.98 -15.12
CA SER A 395 -3.86 10.84 -14.53
C SER A 395 -4.80 9.83 -13.87
N PHE A 396 -5.84 10.28 -13.16
CA PHE A 396 -6.85 9.43 -12.55
C PHE A 396 -7.57 8.59 -13.61
N GLU A 397 -8.03 9.22 -14.69
CA GLU A 397 -8.72 8.52 -15.76
C GLU A 397 -7.82 7.47 -16.44
N ALA A 398 -6.54 7.80 -16.66
CA ALA A 398 -5.58 6.86 -17.24
C ALA A 398 -5.35 5.66 -16.31
N GLY A 399 -5.15 5.91 -15.02
CA GLY A 399 -5.00 4.86 -14.01
C GLY A 399 -6.25 3.97 -13.88
N LEU A 400 -7.44 4.57 -13.93
CA LEU A 400 -8.71 3.85 -13.85
C LEU A 400 -8.94 2.96 -15.08
N ARG A 401 -8.64 3.48 -16.28
CA ARG A 401 -8.68 2.69 -17.53
C ARG A 401 -7.70 1.51 -17.46
N ALA A 402 -6.48 1.73 -16.97
CA ALA A 402 -5.49 0.67 -16.81
C ALA A 402 -5.96 -0.40 -15.81
N LEU A 403 -6.52 0.01 -14.67
CA LEU A 403 -7.11 -0.91 -13.69
C LEU A 403 -8.24 -1.73 -14.30
N SER A 404 -9.18 -1.08 -14.98
CA SER A 404 -10.32 -1.73 -15.64
C SER A 404 -9.88 -2.79 -16.66
N LEU A 405 -8.87 -2.47 -17.48
CA LEU A 405 -8.29 -3.41 -18.44
C LEU A 405 -7.59 -4.59 -17.76
N ALA A 406 -6.83 -4.32 -16.69
CA ALA A 406 -6.09 -5.35 -15.97
C ALA A 406 -7.01 -6.30 -15.18
N SER A 407 -8.09 -5.78 -14.60
CA SER A 407 -9.02 -6.57 -13.78
C SER A 407 -10.19 -7.16 -14.59
N GLY A 408 -10.45 -6.64 -15.79
CA GLY A 408 -11.65 -6.94 -16.57
C GLY A 408 -12.94 -6.35 -15.96
N THR A 409 -12.81 -5.39 -15.04
CA THR A 409 -13.94 -4.79 -14.32
C THR A 409 -14.42 -3.55 -15.08
N PRO A 410 -15.67 -3.50 -15.56
CA PRO A 410 -16.19 -2.34 -16.29
C PRO A 410 -16.25 -1.09 -15.41
N VAL A 411 -16.03 0.06 -16.04
CA VAL A 411 -16.23 1.40 -15.45
C VAL A 411 -17.57 1.94 -15.89
N VAL A 412 -18.37 2.39 -14.93
CA VAL A 412 -19.71 2.96 -15.13
C VAL A 412 -19.77 4.33 -14.49
N GLN A 413 -20.27 5.32 -15.22
CA GLN A 413 -20.59 6.62 -14.65
C GLN A 413 -21.92 6.55 -13.90
N THR A 414 -21.97 7.07 -12.68
CA THR A 414 -23.22 7.09 -11.90
C THR A 414 -24.28 7.98 -12.56
N SER A 415 -25.54 7.54 -12.55
CA SER A 415 -26.70 8.37 -12.92
C SER A 415 -27.20 9.24 -11.76
N SER A 416 -26.69 8.99 -10.54
CA SER A 416 -27.02 9.69 -9.32
C SER A 416 -25.76 10.33 -8.76
N ALA A 417 -25.22 11.30 -9.50
CA ALA A 417 -24.06 12.08 -9.07
C ALA A 417 -24.36 12.84 -7.76
N ILE A 418 -23.33 13.06 -6.96
CA ILE A 418 -23.39 13.88 -5.75
C ILE A 418 -23.40 15.34 -6.19
N ASP A 419 -24.44 16.07 -5.80
CA ASP A 419 -24.54 17.50 -6.07
C ASP A 419 -23.44 18.24 -5.28
N PRO A 420 -22.71 19.21 -5.87
CA PRO A 420 -21.67 19.95 -5.16
C PRO A 420 -22.16 20.61 -3.86
N ALA A 421 -23.37 21.18 -3.83
CA ALA A 421 -23.93 21.79 -2.63
C ALA A 421 -24.28 20.74 -1.57
N GLU A 422 -24.75 19.56 -1.98
CA GLU A 422 -24.96 18.42 -1.09
C GLU A 422 -23.64 17.95 -0.46
N LEU A 423 -22.57 17.86 -1.26
CA LEU A 423 -21.23 17.52 -0.76
C LEU A 423 -20.72 18.54 0.26
N GLU A 424 -20.92 19.84 0.03
CA GLU A 424 -20.55 20.88 1.01
C GLU A 424 -21.26 20.69 2.35
N VAL A 425 -22.57 20.40 2.32
CA VAL A 425 -23.35 20.14 3.54
C VAL A 425 -22.80 18.92 4.30
N TRP A 426 -22.43 17.85 3.60
CA TRP A 426 -21.82 16.67 4.21
C TRP A 426 -20.43 16.97 4.78
N PHE A 427 -19.62 17.72 4.02
CA PHE A 427 -18.28 18.11 4.41
C PHE A 427 -18.29 18.97 5.68
N ASP A 428 -19.16 19.98 5.74
CA ASP A 428 -19.31 20.86 6.91
C ASP A 428 -19.77 20.08 8.14
N ALA A 429 -20.77 19.19 7.99
CA ALA A 429 -21.23 18.33 9.07
C ALA A 429 -20.12 17.40 9.57
N PHE A 430 -19.35 16.79 8.66
CA PHE A 430 -18.21 15.94 9.00
C PHE A 430 -17.15 16.71 9.79
N ARG A 431 -16.77 17.90 9.29
CA ARG A 431 -15.79 18.77 9.95
C ARG A 431 -16.26 19.24 11.31
N LEU A 432 -17.54 19.54 11.48
CA LEU A 432 -18.12 19.95 12.77
C LEU A 432 -18.00 18.82 13.78
N VAL A 433 -18.50 17.61 13.45
CA VAL A 433 -18.43 16.45 14.36
C VAL A 433 -16.98 16.09 14.67
N GLN A 434 -16.09 16.10 13.67
CA GLN A 434 -14.67 15.80 13.89
C GLN A 434 -14.02 16.79 14.86
N GLN A 435 -14.27 18.09 14.69
CA GLN A 435 -13.72 19.13 15.58
C GLN A 435 -14.29 18.98 16.99
N PHE A 436 -15.59 18.77 17.11
CA PHE A 436 -16.25 18.55 18.39
C PHE A 436 -15.64 17.35 19.14
N GLU A 437 -15.49 16.21 18.46
CA GLU A 437 -14.91 15.00 19.07
C GLU A 437 -13.42 15.14 19.39
N ALA A 438 -12.66 15.89 18.58
CA ALA A 438 -11.27 16.25 18.89
C ALA A 438 -11.19 17.04 20.19
N TRP A 439 -12.03 18.07 20.34
CA TRP A 439 -12.10 18.81 21.60
C TRP A 439 -12.46 17.90 22.77
N VAL A 440 -13.49 17.07 22.65
CA VAL A 440 -13.88 16.14 23.72
C VAL A 440 -12.73 15.19 24.10
N SER A 441 -11.98 14.69 23.11
CA SER A 441 -10.87 13.75 23.31
C SER A 441 -9.68 14.37 24.03
N ASP A 442 -9.30 15.59 23.66
CA ASP A 442 -8.04 16.21 24.11
C ASP A 442 -8.22 17.43 25.04
N ARG A 443 -9.45 17.85 25.34
CA ARG A 443 -9.74 19.05 26.15
C ARG A 443 -8.89 19.14 27.42
N SER A 444 -8.80 18.06 28.18
CA SER A 444 -8.03 18.05 29.44
C SER A 444 -6.54 18.34 29.23
N PHE A 445 -5.96 17.82 28.14
CA PHE A 445 -4.57 18.13 27.79
C PHE A 445 -4.41 19.58 27.33
N VAL A 446 -5.31 20.03 26.43
CA VAL A 446 -5.25 21.39 25.86
C VAL A 446 -5.42 22.48 26.93
N GLU A 447 -6.38 22.32 27.84
CA GLU A 447 -6.63 23.28 28.92
C GLU A 447 -5.49 23.32 29.95
N ALA A 448 -4.87 22.16 30.24
CA ALA A 448 -3.77 22.07 31.21
C ALA A 448 -2.42 22.58 30.68
N ASN A 449 -2.24 22.67 29.35
CA ASN A 449 -0.95 22.96 28.72
C ASN A 449 -1.04 24.11 27.70
N PRO A 450 -1.39 25.34 28.14
CA PRO A 450 -1.47 26.48 27.24
C PRO A 450 -0.12 26.75 26.56
N GLY A 451 -0.15 26.91 25.23
CA GLY A 451 1.05 27.15 24.42
C GLY A 451 1.86 25.91 24.04
N ALA A 452 1.41 24.71 24.41
CA ALA A 452 2.10 23.46 24.05
C ALA A 452 1.84 23.00 22.61
N LEU A 453 0.82 23.52 21.94
CA LEU A 453 0.40 23.12 20.60
C LEU A 453 1.02 24.01 19.51
N ASP A 454 1.16 23.45 18.31
CA ASP A 454 1.32 24.21 17.07
C ASP A 454 0.24 25.30 16.94
N PRO A 455 0.55 26.52 16.47
CA PRO A 455 -0.43 27.61 16.38
C PRO A 455 -1.67 27.28 15.55
N ALA A 456 -1.52 26.56 14.43
CA ALA A 456 -2.65 26.18 13.58
C ALA A 456 -3.50 25.08 14.22
N ILE A 457 -2.88 24.17 14.98
CA ILE A 457 -3.61 23.14 15.76
C ILE A 457 -4.31 23.77 16.96
N SER A 458 -3.65 24.69 17.67
CA SER A 458 -4.23 25.49 18.75
C SER A 458 -5.48 26.25 18.28
N GLU A 459 -5.41 26.88 17.11
CA GLU A 459 -6.56 27.58 16.53
C GLU A 459 -7.73 26.62 16.22
N ARG A 460 -7.45 25.40 15.74
CA ARG A 460 -8.50 24.38 15.52
C ARG A 460 -9.18 23.99 16.83
N PHE A 461 -8.43 23.78 17.91
CA PHE A 461 -9.01 23.50 19.22
C PHE A 461 -9.77 24.70 19.81
N ARG A 462 -9.29 25.93 19.59
CA ARG A 462 -10.00 27.15 20.00
C ARG A 462 -11.37 27.25 19.33
N VAL A 463 -11.45 26.99 18.02
CA VAL A 463 -12.72 26.92 17.29
C VAL A 463 -13.58 25.77 17.83
N ALA A 464 -12.99 24.59 18.00
CA ALA A 464 -13.70 23.40 18.47
C ALA A 464 -14.30 23.56 19.89
N SER A 465 -13.63 24.28 20.78
CA SER A 465 -14.11 24.52 22.16
C SER A 465 -15.41 25.32 22.24
N GLY A 466 -15.78 26.02 21.16
CA GLY A 466 -17.03 26.77 21.05
C GLY A 466 -18.20 25.95 20.50
N LEU A 467 -17.97 24.71 20.08
CA LEU A 467 -19.01 23.83 19.52
C LEU A 467 -19.85 23.20 20.64
N THR A 468 -21.16 23.11 20.41
CA THR A 468 -22.13 22.59 21.37
C THR A 468 -22.59 21.18 21.02
N ASP A 469 -23.10 20.46 22.01
CA ASP A 469 -23.71 19.12 21.82
C ASP A 469 -24.84 19.14 20.79
N ASN A 470 -25.67 20.20 20.78
CA ASN A 470 -26.78 20.34 19.82
C ASN A 470 -26.27 20.50 18.38
N GLN A 471 -25.24 21.33 18.16
CA GLN A 471 -24.62 21.46 16.84
C GLN A 471 -24.03 20.12 16.38
N ALA A 472 -23.37 19.39 17.28
CA ALA A 472 -22.83 18.07 16.97
C ALA A 472 -23.94 17.05 16.67
N LEU A 473 -25.06 17.09 17.39
CA LEU A 473 -26.23 16.25 17.15
C LEU A 473 -26.86 16.52 15.78
N ASP A 474 -27.10 17.78 15.44
CA ASP A 474 -27.66 18.18 14.14
C ASP A 474 -26.76 17.75 12.97
N ALA A 475 -25.45 17.93 13.13
CA ALA A 475 -24.47 17.47 12.16
C ALA A 475 -24.47 15.94 12.02
N ARG A 476 -24.58 15.17 13.11
CA ARG A 476 -24.71 13.71 13.05
C ARG A 476 -25.95 13.24 12.29
N LEU A 477 -27.07 13.97 12.38
CA LEU A 477 -28.26 13.66 11.57
C LEU A 477 -28.01 13.87 10.07
N VAL A 478 -27.23 14.89 9.69
CA VAL A 478 -26.78 15.08 8.29
C VAL A 478 -25.90 13.90 7.86
N LEU A 479 -24.93 13.53 8.69
CA LEU A 479 -24.02 12.42 8.39
C LEU A 479 -24.74 11.09 8.23
N ALA A 480 -25.73 10.79 9.08
CA ALA A 480 -26.53 9.58 8.96
C ALA A 480 -27.23 9.47 7.59
N ARG A 481 -27.77 10.59 7.07
CA ARG A 481 -28.37 10.62 5.72
C ARG A 481 -27.32 10.48 4.62
N ALA A 482 -26.17 11.15 4.78
CA ALA A 482 -25.05 11.04 3.85
C ALA A 482 -24.51 9.60 3.75
N THR A 483 -24.40 8.90 4.89
CA THR A 483 -23.97 7.50 4.95
C THR A 483 -24.91 6.60 4.15
N VAL A 484 -26.23 6.71 4.36
CA VAL A 484 -27.22 5.94 3.59
C VAL A 484 -27.08 6.23 2.09
N ARG A 485 -26.89 7.50 1.71
CA ARG A 485 -26.72 7.90 0.31
C ARG A 485 -25.45 7.33 -0.32
N LEU A 486 -24.34 7.29 0.43
CA LEU A 486 -23.07 6.72 -0.03
C LEU A 486 -23.12 5.19 -0.11
N GLU A 487 -23.77 4.51 0.83
CA GLU A 487 -23.99 3.06 0.78
C GLU A 487 -24.85 2.67 -0.44
N GLN A 488 -25.81 3.50 -0.83
CA GLN A 488 -26.58 3.31 -2.07
C GLN A 488 -25.75 3.57 -3.34
N LEU A 489 -24.82 4.52 -3.29
CA LEU A 489 -23.90 4.80 -4.40
C LEU A 489 -22.86 3.69 -4.57
N VAL A 490 -22.51 2.99 -3.49
CA VAL A 490 -21.49 1.92 -3.47
C VAL A 490 -22.12 0.61 -2.97
N PRO A 491 -23.07 0.02 -3.73
CA PRO A 491 -23.66 -1.26 -3.35
C PRO A 491 -22.61 -2.39 -3.32
N PRO A 492 -22.86 -3.50 -2.58
CA PRO A 492 -21.98 -4.66 -2.57
C PRO A 492 -21.60 -5.13 -3.99
N GLY A 493 -20.33 -5.47 -4.20
CA GLY A 493 -19.78 -5.84 -5.51
C GLY A 493 -19.39 -4.66 -6.41
N SER A 494 -19.51 -3.42 -5.92
CA SER A 494 -19.02 -2.22 -6.62
C SER A 494 -17.97 -1.45 -5.80
N ALA A 495 -17.19 -0.60 -6.48
CA ALA A 495 -16.32 0.36 -5.81
C ALA A 495 -16.40 1.73 -6.50
N LEU A 496 -16.57 2.80 -5.72
CA LEU A 496 -16.48 4.17 -6.21
C LEU A 496 -15.01 4.56 -6.39
N ALA A 497 -14.63 4.90 -7.60
CA ALA A 497 -13.31 5.38 -7.97
C ALA A 497 -13.28 6.91 -8.00
N LEU A 498 -12.29 7.50 -7.31
CA LEU A 498 -12.02 8.94 -7.30
C LEU A 498 -10.52 9.22 -7.09
N PRO A 499 -10.02 10.43 -7.37
CA PRO A 499 -8.67 10.82 -6.96
C PRO A 499 -8.48 10.68 -5.44
N SER A 500 -7.31 10.18 -5.00
CA SER A 500 -6.99 10.09 -3.56
C SER A 500 -6.72 11.46 -2.93
N THR A 501 -6.19 12.38 -3.74
CA THR A 501 -5.88 13.77 -3.39
C THR A 501 -6.24 14.66 -4.58
N SER A 502 -6.48 15.96 -4.34
CA SER A 502 -6.84 16.89 -5.42
C SER A 502 -5.66 17.22 -6.35
N GLY A 503 -4.44 17.01 -5.89
CA GLY A 503 -3.21 17.30 -6.64
C GLY A 503 -2.05 16.44 -6.18
N PRO A 504 -0.85 16.63 -6.76
CA PRO A 504 0.39 16.14 -6.19
C PRO A 504 0.68 16.81 -4.84
N ALA A 505 1.61 16.23 -4.07
CA ALA A 505 2.03 16.77 -2.79
C ALA A 505 2.45 18.26 -2.88
N PRO A 506 1.92 19.18 -2.05
CA PRO A 506 2.37 20.57 -2.03
C PRO A 506 3.86 20.71 -1.68
N GLU A 507 4.51 21.78 -2.19
CA GLU A 507 5.85 22.17 -1.73
C GLU A 507 5.82 22.50 -0.24
N ARG A 508 6.92 22.23 0.46
CA ARG A 508 7.02 22.49 1.92
C ARG A 508 6.87 23.97 2.27
N ASP A 509 7.27 24.85 1.37
CA ASP A 509 7.21 26.31 1.49
C ASP A 509 6.06 26.93 0.68
N ALA A 510 5.09 26.11 0.25
CA ALA A 510 3.90 26.59 -0.43
C ALA A 510 3.16 27.65 0.40
N SER A 511 2.51 28.59 -0.29
CA SER A 511 1.78 29.66 0.40
C SER A 511 0.60 29.10 1.21
N PRO A 512 0.21 29.74 2.34
CA PRO A 512 -0.96 29.30 3.11
C PRO A 512 -2.24 29.15 2.27
N ALA A 513 -2.47 30.07 1.34
CA ALA A 513 -3.64 30.02 0.46
C ALA A 513 -3.63 28.81 -0.48
N GLU A 514 -2.46 28.42 -1.00
CA GLU A 514 -2.31 27.22 -1.81
C GLU A 514 -2.53 25.95 -0.97
N ILE A 515 -1.94 25.89 0.22
CA ILE A 515 -2.12 24.79 1.16
C ILE A 515 -3.60 24.63 1.50
N ASP A 516 -4.30 25.70 1.84
CA ASP A 516 -5.72 25.67 2.20
C ASP A 516 -6.60 25.25 1.03
N ARG A 517 -6.31 25.72 -0.20
CA ARG A 517 -7.03 25.30 -1.42
C ARG A 517 -6.87 23.79 -1.65
N VAL A 518 -5.63 23.30 -1.70
CA VAL A 518 -5.34 21.87 -1.95
C VAL A 518 -5.90 21.00 -0.84
N ARG A 519 -5.74 21.42 0.42
CA ARG A 519 -6.28 20.73 1.59
C ARG A 519 -7.81 20.68 1.56
N GLY A 520 -8.47 21.79 1.23
CA GLY A 520 -9.93 21.88 1.16
C GLY A 520 -10.52 20.94 0.11
N ALA A 521 -9.95 20.92 -1.10
CA ALA A 521 -10.39 20.02 -2.16
C ALA A 521 -10.09 18.54 -1.82
N THR A 522 -8.91 18.25 -1.29
CA THR A 522 -8.54 16.89 -0.84
C THR A 522 -9.45 16.37 0.26
N LEU A 523 -9.81 17.20 1.24
CA LEU A 523 -10.68 16.76 2.34
C LEU A 523 -12.12 16.45 1.89
N ARG A 524 -12.61 17.08 0.81
CA ARG A 524 -13.92 16.75 0.21
C ARG A 524 -13.91 15.40 -0.50
N LEU A 525 -12.76 15.00 -1.06
CA LEU A 525 -12.56 13.66 -1.60
C LEU A 525 -12.48 12.62 -0.47
N THR A 526 -11.70 12.90 0.57
CA THR A 526 -11.42 11.92 1.62
C THR A 526 -12.54 11.78 2.66
N CYS A 527 -13.37 12.81 2.87
CA CYS A 527 -14.44 12.75 3.87
C CYS A 527 -15.49 11.67 3.58
N LEU A 528 -15.68 11.28 2.31
CA LEU A 528 -16.70 10.31 1.90
C LEU A 528 -16.55 8.97 2.63
N ALA A 529 -15.37 8.35 2.57
CA ALA A 529 -15.11 7.09 3.28
C ALA A 529 -15.05 7.27 4.80
N SER A 530 -14.64 8.45 5.26
CA SER A 530 -14.55 8.76 6.69
C SER A 530 -15.93 8.86 7.34
N LEU A 531 -16.83 9.64 6.76
CA LEU A 531 -18.15 9.90 7.31
C LEU A 531 -19.08 8.69 7.22
N SER A 532 -18.88 7.82 6.21
CA SER A 532 -19.67 6.61 6.01
C SER A 532 -19.08 5.36 6.70
N GLY A 533 -17.83 5.45 7.17
CA GLY A 533 -17.11 4.31 7.75
C GLY A 533 -16.77 3.21 6.72
N LEU A 534 -16.84 3.52 5.43
CA LEU A 534 -16.54 2.59 4.34
C LEU A 534 -15.02 2.37 4.19
N PRO A 535 -14.59 1.15 3.77
CA PRO A 535 -13.20 0.88 3.46
C PRO A 535 -12.77 1.62 2.18
N ALA A 536 -11.50 2.02 2.14
CA ALA A 536 -10.95 2.71 0.98
C ALA A 536 -9.49 2.32 0.71
N LEU A 537 -9.18 2.05 -0.55
CA LEU A 537 -7.85 1.66 -1.02
C LEU A 537 -7.28 2.70 -1.99
N THR A 538 -6.18 3.33 -1.61
CA THR A 538 -5.33 4.15 -2.48
C THR A 538 -4.37 3.27 -3.26
N LEU A 539 -4.38 3.42 -4.58
CA LEU A 539 -3.48 2.78 -5.54
C LEU A 539 -2.51 3.83 -6.10
N PRO A 540 -1.17 3.58 -6.04
CA PRO A 540 -0.16 4.53 -6.50
C PRO A 540 0.05 4.47 -8.03
N PHE A 541 -1.04 4.46 -8.79
CA PHE A 541 -1.01 4.20 -10.24
C PHE A 541 -0.94 5.48 -11.09
N GLY A 542 -1.17 6.66 -10.48
CA GLY A 542 -1.17 7.93 -11.18
C GLY A 542 0.12 8.74 -10.98
N ARG A 543 0.40 9.63 -11.95
CA ARG A 543 1.48 10.62 -11.88
C ARG A 543 1.07 11.92 -12.57
N VAL A 544 1.50 13.05 -11.97
CA VAL A 544 1.51 14.37 -12.60
C VAL A 544 2.97 14.76 -12.81
N GLY A 545 3.44 14.70 -14.06
CA GLY A 545 4.87 14.75 -14.36
C GLY A 545 5.61 13.61 -13.66
N THR A 546 6.56 13.94 -12.79
CA THR A 546 7.30 12.96 -11.98
C THR A 546 6.64 12.69 -10.62
N LEU A 547 5.65 13.48 -10.21
CA LEU A 547 5.05 13.43 -8.88
C LEU A 547 3.94 12.38 -8.81
N PRO A 548 3.86 11.56 -7.74
CA PRO A 548 2.80 10.58 -7.60
C PRO A 548 1.45 11.25 -7.29
N VAL A 549 0.38 10.66 -7.83
CA VAL A 549 -1.01 10.92 -7.42
C VAL A 549 -1.77 9.60 -7.36
N GLY A 550 -2.53 9.39 -6.28
CA GLY A 550 -3.23 8.14 -6.01
C GLY A 550 -4.61 8.07 -6.64
N LEU A 551 -5.03 6.86 -7.04
CA LEU A 551 -6.41 6.51 -7.36
C LEU A 551 -7.02 5.84 -6.12
N CYS A 552 -8.11 6.38 -5.59
CA CYS A 552 -8.82 5.83 -4.44
C CYS A 552 -10.03 5.01 -4.90
N LEU A 553 -10.19 3.81 -4.32
CA LEU A 553 -11.36 2.97 -4.46
C LEU A 553 -12.08 2.88 -3.11
N ILE A 554 -13.32 3.36 -3.02
CA ILE A 554 -14.18 3.18 -1.85
C ILE A 554 -15.09 1.99 -2.11
N GLY A 555 -15.05 0.98 -1.25
CA GLY A 555 -15.88 -0.22 -1.35
C GLY A 555 -17.07 -0.18 -0.41
N ALA A 556 -17.99 -1.14 -0.56
CA ALA A 556 -19.04 -1.38 0.43
C ALA A 556 -18.43 -1.78 1.79
N ARG A 557 -19.20 -1.62 2.87
CA ARG A 557 -18.79 -2.04 4.23
C ARG A 557 -18.35 -3.51 4.23
N GLY A 558 -17.16 -3.79 4.77
CA GLY A 558 -16.55 -5.13 4.80
C GLY A 558 -15.86 -5.57 3.50
N ALA A 559 -15.82 -4.72 2.46
CA ALA A 559 -15.17 -5.03 1.18
C ALA A 559 -13.63 -4.84 1.20
N ASP A 560 -13.01 -4.71 2.38
CA ASP A 560 -11.58 -4.47 2.59
C ASP A 560 -10.69 -5.38 1.74
N GLN A 561 -10.89 -6.70 1.85
CA GLN A 561 -10.12 -7.70 1.11
C GLN A 561 -10.51 -7.73 -0.38
N ALA A 562 -11.77 -7.42 -0.72
CA ALA A 562 -12.23 -7.37 -2.10
C ALA A 562 -11.59 -6.22 -2.89
N LEU A 563 -11.35 -5.07 -2.24
CA LEU A 563 -10.60 -3.95 -2.82
C LEU A 563 -9.15 -4.36 -3.13
N ILE A 564 -8.48 -5.05 -2.20
CA ILE A 564 -7.10 -5.55 -2.40
C ILE A 564 -7.07 -6.59 -3.53
N GLY A 565 -8.05 -7.51 -3.54
CA GLY A 565 -8.19 -8.53 -4.57
C GLY A 565 -8.37 -7.95 -5.97
N LEU A 566 -9.15 -6.86 -6.11
CA LEU A 566 -9.31 -6.16 -7.38
C LEU A 566 -8.01 -5.58 -7.92
N ALA A 567 -7.16 -5.05 -7.03
CA ALA A 567 -5.88 -4.45 -7.39
C ALA A 567 -4.79 -5.49 -7.71
N THR A 568 -5.01 -6.76 -7.35
CA THR A 568 -4.05 -7.84 -7.59
C THR A 568 -4.11 -8.27 -9.07
N PRO A 569 -2.99 -8.28 -9.81
CA PRO A 569 -2.98 -8.72 -11.20
C PRO A 569 -3.51 -10.15 -11.33
N ARG A 570 -4.39 -10.40 -12.30
CA ARG A 570 -4.79 -11.78 -12.64
C ARG A 570 -3.59 -12.51 -13.26
N ALA A 571 -3.33 -13.71 -12.77
CA ALA A 571 -2.23 -14.59 -13.20
C ALA A 571 -2.36 -15.00 -14.67
#